data_AF-A0A3D4TSD1-F1
#
_entry.id   AF-A0A3D4TSD1-F1
#
_cell.length_a   1.000
_cell.length_b   1.000
_cell.length_c   1.000
_cell.angle_alpha   90.00
_cell.angle_beta   90.00
_cell.angle_gamma   90.00
#
_symmetry.space_group_name_H-M   'P 1'
#
loop_
_entity.id
_entity.type
_entity.pdbx_description
1 polymer ?
#
loop_
_entity_poly.entity_id
_entity_poly.type
_entity_poly.pdbx_seq_one_letter_code
_entity_poly.pdbx_strand_id
1 'polypeptide(L)' 'MNDNGSSPSKRAGKAVTVTDIARAIGVSRATVSLVLRGSPLVNVDTRAKVEAELR' A
#
# COMPACT_ATOMS: atom_id res chain seq x y z
N MET A 1 14.45 17.49 12.51
CA MET A 1 14.68 16.15 11.92
C MET A 1 13.33 15.46 11.90
N ASN A 2 12.83 15.04 10.74
CA ASN A 2 11.44 14.59 10.60
C ASN A 2 11.28 13.16 11.13
N ASP A 3 10.63 13.03 12.29
CA ASP A 3 10.14 11.77 12.84
C ASP A 3 9.03 11.21 11.94
N ASN A 4 9.39 10.38 10.96
CA ASN A 4 8.40 9.62 10.18
C ASN A 4 8.72 8.13 10.23
N GLY A 5 8.66 7.61 11.45
CA GLY A 5 8.82 6.19 11.76
C GLY A 5 7.65 5.69 12.59
N SER A 6 6.41 5.95 12.17
CA SER A 6 5.26 5.26 12.77
C SER A 6 5.31 3.78 12.38
N SER A 7 5.82 2.99 13.31
CA SER A 7 5.68 1.55 13.41
C SER A 7 4.21 1.19 13.64
N PRO A 8 3.59 0.28 12.87
CA PRO A 8 2.21 -0.11 13.11
C PRO A 8 2.21 -1.09 14.28
N SER A 9 1.89 -0.58 15.46
CA SER A 9 1.55 -1.40 16.62
C SER A 9 0.30 -2.22 16.28
N LYS A 10 0.46 -3.55 16.16
CA LYS A 10 -0.61 -4.55 16.13
C LYS A 10 -1.64 -4.22 17.22
N ARG A 11 -2.78 -3.64 16.85
CA ARG A 11 -3.98 -3.61 17.70
C ARG A 11 -5.19 -3.91 16.85
N ALA A 12 -5.91 -4.93 17.31
CA ALA A 12 -7.11 -5.51 16.72
C ALA A 12 -8.10 -4.45 16.27
N GLY A 13 -8.59 -4.57 15.02
CA GLY A 13 -9.72 -3.80 14.50
C GLY A 13 -9.38 -2.52 13.72
N LYS A 14 -8.14 -2.32 13.26
CA LYS A 14 -7.81 -1.14 12.43
C LYS A 14 -8.15 -1.38 10.96
N ALA A 15 -8.97 -0.49 10.39
CA ALA A 15 -9.24 -0.46 8.95
C ALA A 15 -7.91 -0.45 8.17
N VAL A 16 -7.79 -1.36 7.21
CA VAL A 16 -6.61 -1.48 6.35
C VAL A 16 -6.42 -0.16 5.61
N THR A 17 -5.28 0.50 5.83
CA THR A 17 -4.97 1.76 5.14
C THR A 17 -4.15 1.48 3.88
N VAL A 18 -4.21 2.40 2.91
CA VAL A 18 -3.37 2.36 1.70
C VAL A 18 -1.88 2.25 2.03
N THR A 19 -1.45 2.81 3.16
CA THR A 19 -0.06 2.72 3.64
C THR A 19 0.28 1.31 4.10
N ASP A 20 -0.66 0.60 4.72
CA ASP A 20 -0.47 -0.79 5.15
C ASP A 20 -0.36 -1.72 3.93
N ILE A 21 -1.22 -1.54 2.94
CA ILE A 21 -1.17 -2.29 1.67
C ILE A 21 0.18 -2.05 0.96
N ALA A 22 0.62 -0.79 0.89
CA ALA A 22 1.90 -0.44 0.31
C ALA A 22 3.07 -1.15 1.03
N ARG A 23 3.05 -1.18 2.36
CA ARG A 23 4.07 -1.87 3.16
C ARG A 23 4.00 -3.39 3.02
N ALA A 24 2.81 -3.98 2.97
CA ALA A 24 2.61 -5.42 2.83
C ALA A 24 3.18 -5.95 1.50
N ILE A 25 3.03 -5.19 0.42
CA ILE A 25 3.49 -5.56 -0.92
C ILE A 25 4.94 -5.10 -1.15
N GLY A 26 5.46 -4.20 -0.33
CA GLY A 26 6.82 -3.65 -0.45
C GLY A 26 6.94 -2.56 -1.51
N VAL A 27 5.88 -1.78 -1.71
CA VAL A 27 5.83 -0.69 -2.70
C VAL A 27 5.60 0.67 -2.06
N SER A 28 5.81 1.73 -2.82
CA SER A 28 5.58 3.10 -2.34
C SER A 28 4.10 3.48 -2.39
N ARG A 29 3.66 4.44 -1.55
CA ARG A 29 2.31 5.03 -1.66
C ARG A 29 2.05 5.62 -3.05
N ALA A 30 3.07 6.18 -3.70
CA ALA A 30 2.95 6.71 -5.05
C ALA A 30 2.62 5.58 -6.06
N THR A 31 3.23 4.41 -5.89
CA THR A 31 2.92 3.21 -6.67
C THR A 31 1.45 2.80 -6.50
N VAL A 32 0.93 2.78 -5.27
CA VAL A 32 -0.49 2.47 -5.05
C VAL A 32 -1.40 3.54 -5.65
N SER A 33 -1.03 4.82 -5.56
CA SER A 33 -1.76 5.91 -6.23
C SER A 33 -1.80 5.73 -7.76
N LEU A 34 -0.70 5.30 -8.37
CA LEU A 34 -0.64 4.96 -9.79
C LEU A 34 -1.55 3.77 -10.14
N VAL A 35 -1.61 2.74 -9.29
CA VAL A 35 -2.52 1.59 -9.47
C VAL A 35 -3.98 2.04 -9.41
N LEU A 36 -4.36 2.82 -8.39
CA LEU A 36 -5.71 3.36 -8.24
C LEU A 36 -6.12 4.24 -9.42
N ARG A 37 -5.15 4.90 -10.06
CA ARG A 37 -5.35 5.75 -11.25
C ARG A 37 -5.29 4.98 -12.58
N GLY A 38 -5.06 3.66 -12.55
CA GLY A 38 -4.98 2.81 -13.74
C GLY A 38 -3.73 3.04 -14.60
N SER A 39 -2.64 3.55 -14.03
CA SER A 39 -1.42 3.83 -14.79
C SER A 39 -0.67 2.55 -15.18
N PRO A 40 -0.18 2.43 -16.44
CA PRO A 40 0.59 1.27 -16.90
C PRO A 40 2.02 1.23 -16.36
N LEU A 41 2.45 2.24 -15.59
CA LEU A 41 3.79 2.32 -14.99
C LEU A 41 4.02 1.31 -13.86
N VAL A 42 2.98 0.57 -13.47
CA VAL A 42 3.04 -0.40 -12.38
C VAL A 42 2.98 -1.81 -12.96
N ASN A 43 3.88 -2.67 -12.51
CA ASN A 43 3.90 -4.07 -12.92
C ASN A 43 2.55 -4.74 -12.63
N VAL A 44 2.09 -5.57 -13.57
CA VAL A 44 0.85 -6.35 -13.47
C VAL A 44 0.83 -7.19 -12.20
N ASP A 45 1.96 -7.78 -11.82
CA ASP A 45 2.08 -8.57 -10.57
C ASP A 45 1.81 -7.72 -9.33
N THR A 46 2.36 -6.50 -9.31
CA THR A 46 2.18 -5.54 -8.20
C THR A 46 0.74 -5.08 -8.15
N ARG A 47 0.12 -4.77 -9.29
CA ARG A 47 -1.28 -4.38 -9.37
C ARG A 47 -2.20 -5.48 -8.85
N ALA A 48 -1.99 -6.73 -9.28
CA ALA A 48 -2.79 -7.87 -8.85
C ALA A 48 -2.71 -8.07 -7.33
N LYS A 49 -1.53 -7.91 -6.72
CA LYS A 49 -1.36 -7.95 -5.26
C LYS A 49 -2.11 -6.80 -4.56
N VAL A 50 -2.04 -5.59 -5.09
CA VAL A 50 -2.75 -4.41 -4.53
C VAL A 50 -4.26 -4.61 -4.59
N GLU A 51 -4.79 -5.07 -5.73
CA GLU A 51 -6.21 -5.36 -5.90
C GLU A 51 -6.70 -6.52 -5.03
N ALA A 52 -5.86 -7.54 -4.81
CA ALA A 52 -6.17 -8.66 -3.92
C ALA A 52 -6.27 -8.24 -2.45
N GLU A 53 -5.44 -7.29 -2.01
CA GLU A 53 -5.48 -6.74 -0.64
C GLU A 53 -6.61 -5.71 -0.43
N LEU A 54 -7.10 -5.10 -1.52
CA LEU A 54 -8.24 -4.18 -1.48
C LEU A 54 -9.59 -4.91 -1.41
N ARG A 55 -9.63 -6.20 -1.75
CA ARG A 55 -10.84 -7.02 -1.82
C ARG A 55 -11.07 -7.80 -0.52
#